data_AF-A0AAV7AQ84-F1
#
_entry.id   AF-A0AAV7AQ84-F1
#
_cell.length_a   1.000
_cell.length_b   1.000
_cell.length_c   1.000
_cell.angle_alpha   90.00
_cell.angle_beta   90.00
_cell.angle_gamma   90.00
#
_symmetry.space_group_name_H-M   'P 1'
#
loop_
_entity.id
_entity.type
_entity.pdbx_description
1 polymer ?
#
loop_
_entity_poly.entity_id
_entity_poly.type
_entity_poly.pdbx_seq_one_letter_code
_entity_poly.pdbx_strand_id
1 'polypeptide(L)'
;MPESVVGSVSSGSNGSQRSKARKYRTKALSSEVDESLFGVKQQPKNDTPIVQRGETGRRNAVSAPTRGRKPETIRIITSDLIRDLVVPSEDPSGLSLIMTYQDFRRIKERARVLTKEERERAVQAVKEEKEGAIDAANERKNYMKQKEMLRRKNEKLSDLEEEAQQRAQYLLQRANTMRMEQEDEIKKLNEMILSTKCHAIRDAQILERGLISKELAEEEKRLDQMMEVERQKAIKTQEEIEEMRKLEKIRGKLHIIKQMEDNEQSRILEEEQRDQEAQQMLQFLEELQMEDYKDMEKKKQEQLEIQEEIKRINAENEKKKLERKEQERLADLRVLEYTKQKLAREAEYEAEQEKIKKEKEKEVARLRALQERARDHRAEQVPAPSVPIETLSTAKRGSIQGST
;
A
#
# COMPACT_ATOMS: atom_id res chain seq x y z
N MET A 1 -16.41 -7.78 -25.75
CA MET A 1 -15.91 -6.61 -26.51
C MET A 1 -15.68 -5.48 -25.52
N PRO A 2 -14.49 -4.87 -25.45
CA PRO A 2 -13.14 -5.38 -25.76
C PRO A 2 -12.38 -5.67 -24.43
N GLU A 3 -11.15 -6.18 -24.37
CA GLU A 3 -10.35 -7.01 -25.29
C GLU A 3 -9.36 -7.87 -24.49
N SER A 4 -8.90 -8.99 -25.06
CA SER A 4 -7.93 -9.90 -24.44
C SER A 4 -6.55 -9.75 -25.06
N VAL A 5 -5.53 -9.39 -24.28
CA VAL A 5 -4.14 -9.39 -24.73
C VAL A 5 -3.50 -10.74 -24.44
N VAL A 6 -3.26 -11.54 -25.49
CA VAL A 6 -2.50 -12.79 -25.42
C VAL A 6 -1.01 -12.53 -25.66
N GLY A 7 -0.17 -12.86 -24.67
CA GLY A 7 1.28 -12.77 -24.77
C GLY A 7 1.92 -14.17 -24.89
N SER A 8 2.38 -14.54 -26.08
CA SER A 8 3.08 -15.81 -26.33
C SER A 8 4.26 -15.60 -27.26
N VAL A 9 5.49 -15.94 -26.81
CA VAL A 9 6.59 -16.48 -27.65
C VAL A 9 7.77 -16.98 -26.79
N SER A 10 8.61 -17.80 -27.42
CA SER A 10 10.01 -18.15 -27.07
C SER A 10 10.26 -19.19 -25.98
N SER A 11 10.37 -20.45 -26.42
CA SER A 11 11.05 -21.53 -25.71
C SER A 11 12.58 -21.39 -25.86
N GLY A 12 13.26 -20.92 -24.81
CA GLY A 12 14.72 -20.80 -24.80
C GLY A 12 15.44 -22.12 -24.54
N SER A 13 15.80 -22.86 -25.60
CA SER A 13 16.64 -24.07 -25.50
C SER A 13 18.13 -23.75 -25.66
N ASN A 14 18.90 -23.87 -24.57
CA ASN A 14 20.37 -23.72 -24.58
C ASN A 14 20.99 -24.54 -23.43
N GLY A 15 22.09 -25.27 -23.67
CA GLY A 15 22.76 -26.03 -22.59
C GLY A 15 23.55 -27.30 -22.97
N SER A 16 24.12 -27.42 -24.17
CA SER A 16 24.89 -28.63 -24.55
C SER A 16 26.34 -28.61 -24.04
N GLN A 17 26.61 -29.21 -22.86
CA GLN A 17 27.97 -29.36 -22.31
C GLN A 17 28.46 -30.81 -22.13
N ARG A 18 28.51 -31.53 -23.25
CA ARG A 18 29.64 -32.36 -23.73
C ARG A 18 30.75 -32.76 -22.72
N SER A 19 30.46 -33.59 -21.72
CA SER A 19 31.47 -34.15 -20.80
C SER A 19 32.32 -35.24 -21.47
N LYS A 20 33.49 -34.88 -22.02
CA LYS A 20 34.41 -35.84 -22.67
C LYS A 20 35.51 -36.40 -21.74
N ALA A 21 35.83 -37.67 -21.97
CA ALA A 21 37.12 -38.33 -21.72
C ALA A 21 37.60 -38.54 -20.27
N ARG A 22 37.25 -39.72 -19.70
CA ARG A 22 38.17 -40.43 -18.81
C ARG A 22 39.31 -41.02 -19.65
N LYS A 23 40.47 -40.35 -19.70
CA LYS A 23 41.71 -40.94 -20.24
C LYS A 23 42.44 -41.67 -19.11
N TYR A 24 42.78 -42.94 -19.31
CA TYR A 24 43.75 -43.61 -18.44
C TYR A 24 45.13 -43.00 -18.64
N ARG A 25 45.85 -42.74 -17.55
CA ARG A 25 47.22 -42.21 -17.58
C ARG A 25 48.21 -43.37 -17.51
N THR A 26 48.73 -43.80 -18.65
CA THR A 26 49.95 -44.61 -18.71
C THR A 26 51.09 -43.87 -18.00
N LYS A 27 51.84 -44.58 -17.16
CA LYS A 27 53.10 -44.14 -16.56
C LYS A 27 54.18 -45.10 -17.03
N ALA A 28 55.18 -44.55 -17.75
CA ALA A 28 56.23 -45.28 -18.47
C ALA A 28 55.73 -46.23 -19.59
N LEU A 29 56.62 -46.49 -20.55
CA LEU A 29 56.44 -47.46 -21.63
C LEU A 29 57.62 -48.44 -21.74
N SER A 30 58.72 -48.15 -21.05
CA SER A 30 59.85 -49.04 -20.78
C SER A 30 60.02 -49.12 -19.26
N SER A 31 60.25 -50.34 -18.75
CA SER A 31 60.57 -50.60 -17.35
C SER A 31 61.97 -51.18 -17.29
N GLU A 32 62.98 -50.31 -17.19
CA GLU A 32 64.36 -50.73 -16.94
C GLU A 32 64.45 -51.20 -15.50
N VAL A 33 64.45 -52.52 -15.32
CA VAL A 33 64.68 -53.17 -14.02
C VAL A 33 66.19 -53.39 -13.89
N ASP A 34 66.77 -52.89 -12.80
CA ASP A 34 68.19 -53.11 -12.51
C ASP A 34 68.41 -54.55 -12.01
N GLU A 35 68.84 -55.43 -12.91
CA GLU A 35 69.10 -56.84 -12.60
C GLU A 35 70.30 -57.05 -11.65
N SER A 36 71.11 -56.02 -11.36
CA SER A 36 72.23 -56.12 -10.41
C SER A 36 71.79 -56.32 -8.95
N LEU A 37 70.51 -56.09 -8.63
CA LEU A 37 69.96 -56.23 -7.28
C LEU A 37 69.84 -57.70 -6.80
N PHE A 38 69.91 -58.68 -7.71
CA PHE A 38 69.81 -60.10 -7.39
C PHE A 38 71.17 -60.81 -7.50
N GLY A 39 71.89 -60.86 -6.37
CA GLY A 39 73.30 -61.21 -6.30
C GLY A 39 73.72 -62.54 -6.95
N VAL A 40 74.65 -62.46 -7.89
CA VAL A 40 75.31 -63.62 -8.52
C VAL A 40 76.25 -64.33 -7.53
N LYS A 41 76.25 -65.67 -7.57
CA LYS A 41 77.05 -66.53 -6.67
C LYS A 41 78.55 -66.32 -6.85
N GLN A 42 79.27 -66.04 -5.77
CA GLN A 42 80.73 -66.19 -5.70
C GLN A 42 81.12 -67.57 -5.13
N GLN A 43 82.30 -68.07 -5.52
CA GLN A 43 82.87 -69.31 -5.00
C GLN A 43 83.73 -69.07 -3.75
N PRO A 44 83.88 -70.07 -2.85
CA PRO A 44 84.65 -69.91 -1.62
C PRO A 44 86.16 -69.89 -1.86
N LYS A 45 86.85 -69.05 -1.08
CA LYS A 45 88.27 -69.23 -0.72
C LYS A 45 88.42 -69.06 0.80
N ASN A 46 89.46 -69.67 1.34
CA ASN A 46 89.69 -69.79 2.78
C ASN A 46 90.24 -68.48 3.37
N ASP A 47 90.05 -68.26 4.68
CA ASP A 47 91.13 -68.49 5.65
C ASP A 47 90.65 -68.36 7.11
N THR A 48 91.55 -68.64 8.06
CA THR A 48 91.31 -68.76 9.52
C THR A 48 92.55 -68.22 10.28
N PRO A 49 92.73 -68.41 11.61
CA PRO A 49 91.88 -68.12 12.77
C PRO A 49 92.57 -67.19 13.80
N ILE A 50 91.87 -66.70 14.84
CA ILE A 50 92.47 -66.03 16.03
C ILE A 50 91.45 -65.98 17.21
N VAL A 51 91.78 -66.02 18.52
CA VAL A 51 92.89 -66.70 19.25
C VAL A 51 92.65 -66.66 20.80
N GLN A 52 93.08 -67.71 21.54
CA GLN A 52 93.31 -67.76 23.02
C GLN A 52 92.06 -67.56 23.94
N ARG A 53 92.08 -67.77 25.29
CA ARG A 53 93.17 -67.98 26.28
C ARG A 53 92.71 -68.81 27.51
N GLY A 54 93.65 -69.36 28.30
CA GLY A 54 93.43 -69.97 29.63
C GLY A 54 93.77 -71.47 29.69
N GLU A 55 95.02 -71.92 29.85
CA GLU A 55 95.92 -71.86 31.02
C GLU A 55 95.56 -72.80 32.20
N THR A 56 96.31 -73.92 32.35
CA THR A 56 97.03 -74.26 33.61
C THR A 56 97.96 -75.50 33.49
N GLY A 57 99.28 -75.27 33.40
CA GLY A 57 100.33 -76.21 33.84
C GLY A 57 100.63 -77.46 32.97
N ARG A 58 101.85 -78.03 32.99
CA ARG A 58 103.16 -77.49 33.42
C ARG A 58 104.29 -77.98 32.49
N ARG A 59 105.22 -77.05 32.26
CA ARG A 59 106.55 -77.12 31.64
C ARG A 59 107.24 -78.50 31.67
N ASN A 60 107.93 -78.83 30.57
CA ASN A 60 109.22 -79.53 30.63
C ASN A 60 110.17 -78.99 29.54
N ALA A 61 111.35 -78.55 29.98
CA ALA A 61 112.48 -78.01 29.21
C ALA A 61 113.70 -78.04 30.18
N VAL A 62 114.98 -78.11 29.81
CA VAL A 62 115.72 -77.92 28.55
C VAL A 62 116.90 -78.92 28.54
N SER A 63 117.40 -79.37 27.39
CA SER A 63 118.87 -79.50 27.17
C SER A 63 119.24 -79.93 25.74
N ALA A 64 120.28 -79.29 25.23
CA ALA A 64 121.18 -79.74 24.16
C ALA A 64 122.63 -79.62 24.72
N PRO A 65 123.68 -80.10 24.02
CA PRO A 65 124.74 -80.89 24.65
C PRO A 65 125.69 -80.13 25.59
N THR A 66 126.14 -80.83 26.64
CA THR A 66 127.23 -80.39 27.51
C THR A 66 128.58 -80.47 26.80
N ARG A 67 129.35 -79.37 26.87
CA ARG A 67 130.77 -79.35 26.49
C ARG A 67 131.62 -80.03 27.57
N GLY A 68 132.80 -80.52 27.18
CA GLY A 68 133.59 -81.48 27.96
C GLY A 68 133.99 -81.03 29.37
N ARG A 69 133.97 -81.99 30.31
CA ARG A 69 134.61 -81.88 31.62
C ARG A 69 136.12 -82.08 31.50
N LYS A 70 136.90 -81.46 32.38
CA LYS A 70 138.31 -81.80 32.61
C LYS A 70 138.36 -82.98 33.60
N PRO A 71 139.34 -83.91 33.48
CA PRO A 71 139.48 -84.99 34.45
C PRO A 71 140.02 -84.45 35.79
N GLU A 72 139.64 -85.10 36.88
CA GLU A 72 140.10 -84.74 38.22
C GLU A 72 141.53 -85.23 38.46
N THR A 73 142.32 -84.43 39.17
CA THR A 73 143.74 -84.69 39.45
C THR A 73 144.02 -84.57 40.94
N ILE A 74 144.63 -85.60 41.51
CA ILE A 74 145.06 -85.63 42.91
C ILE A 74 146.54 -85.27 42.97
N ARG A 75 146.86 -84.27 43.79
CA ARG A 75 148.25 -83.87 44.07
C ARG A 75 148.85 -84.72 45.17
N ILE A 76 149.92 -85.43 44.85
CA ILE A 76 150.76 -86.11 45.84
C ILE A 76 152.04 -85.32 46.03
N ILE A 77 152.30 -84.92 47.27
CA ILE A 77 153.49 -84.18 47.70
C ILE A 77 154.33 -85.11 48.56
N THR A 78 155.56 -85.36 48.13
CA THR A 78 156.64 -85.94 48.94
C THR A 78 157.79 -84.94 49.01
N SER A 79 158.69 -85.05 50.00
CA SER A 79 159.66 -84.02 50.37
C SER A 79 160.40 -83.37 49.18
N ASP A 80 160.79 -84.19 48.20
CA ASP A 80 161.68 -83.77 47.11
C ASP A 80 161.03 -83.89 45.72
N LEU A 81 159.73 -84.20 45.62
CA LEU A 81 158.99 -84.18 44.35
C LEU A 81 157.47 -84.10 44.52
N ILE A 82 156.81 -83.32 43.65
CA ILE A 82 155.34 -83.23 43.51
C ILE A 82 154.92 -83.96 42.23
N ARG A 83 153.82 -84.73 42.27
CA ARG A 83 153.24 -85.39 41.09
C ARG A 83 151.71 -85.20 41.08
N ASP A 84 151.18 -84.83 39.92
CA ASP A 84 149.75 -84.68 39.66
C ASP A 84 149.24 -85.96 38.99
N LEU A 85 148.42 -86.76 39.69
CA LEU A 85 147.88 -88.03 39.20
C LEU A 85 146.42 -87.87 38.74
N VAL A 86 146.12 -88.30 37.51
CA VAL A 86 144.78 -88.22 36.91
C VAL A 86 143.91 -89.40 37.36
N VAL A 87 142.71 -89.13 37.85
CA VAL A 87 141.73 -90.16 38.24
C VAL A 87 140.76 -90.42 37.08
N PRO A 88 140.60 -91.68 36.61
CA PRO A 88 139.54 -92.03 35.66
C PRO A 88 138.16 -91.82 36.27
N SER A 89 137.32 -91.02 35.60
CA SER A 89 135.99 -90.60 36.10
C SER A 89 134.84 -91.52 35.65
N GLU A 90 135.12 -92.63 34.98
CA GLU A 90 134.12 -93.51 34.36
C GLU A 90 134.41 -94.97 34.72
N ASP A 91 133.39 -95.68 35.24
CA ASP A 91 133.49 -97.09 35.59
C ASP A 91 133.72 -97.96 34.34
N PRO A 92 134.68 -98.91 34.35
CA PRO A 92 135.12 -99.65 33.16
C PRO A 92 134.12 -100.69 32.62
N SER A 93 132.84 -100.60 32.99
CA SER A 93 131.80 -101.59 32.71
C SER A 93 130.55 -101.04 31.99
N GLY A 94 130.38 -99.72 31.89
CA GLY A 94 129.46 -99.05 30.94
C GLY A 94 127.95 -99.39 31.00
N LEU A 95 127.46 -100.07 32.05
CA LEU A 95 126.12 -100.68 32.08
C LEU A 95 125.16 -100.13 33.17
N SER A 96 125.51 -99.02 33.83
CA SER A 96 124.73 -98.41 34.92
C SER A 96 123.86 -97.22 34.46
N LEU A 97 122.58 -97.49 34.13
CA LEU A 97 121.62 -96.45 33.73
C LEU A 97 121.01 -95.72 34.95
N ILE A 98 121.50 -94.51 35.24
CA ILE A 98 120.92 -93.62 36.26
C ILE A 98 119.64 -92.97 35.71
N MET A 99 118.50 -93.17 36.37
CA MET A 99 117.17 -92.73 35.90
C MET A 99 116.32 -92.12 37.01
N THR A 100 115.47 -91.13 36.67
CA THR A 100 114.55 -90.50 37.64
C THR A 100 113.39 -91.43 38.00
N TYR A 101 112.82 -91.27 39.20
CA TYR A 101 111.63 -92.03 39.62
C TYR A 101 110.41 -91.80 38.70
N GLN A 102 110.27 -90.60 38.12
CA GLN A 102 109.18 -90.30 37.18
C GLN A 102 109.36 -91.01 35.84
N ASP A 103 110.58 -91.04 35.30
CA ASP A 103 110.89 -91.80 34.08
C ASP A 103 110.79 -93.31 34.30
N PHE A 104 111.30 -93.82 35.43
CA PHE A 104 111.12 -95.22 35.84
C PHE A 104 109.63 -95.59 35.91
N ARG A 105 108.81 -94.73 36.53
CA ARG A 105 107.36 -94.95 36.61
C ARG A 105 106.69 -94.89 35.25
N ARG A 106 106.98 -93.88 34.42
CA ARG A 106 106.44 -93.75 33.04
C ARG A 106 106.84 -94.94 32.17
N ILE A 107 108.06 -95.45 32.31
CA ILE A 107 108.52 -96.64 31.58
C ILE A 107 107.84 -97.89 32.13
N LYS A 108 107.74 -98.08 33.46
CA LYS A 108 107.01 -99.21 34.08
C LYS A 108 105.54 -99.25 33.68
N GLU A 109 104.87 -98.10 33.60
CA GLU A 109 103.46 -97.98 33.20
C GLU A 109 103.26 -98.16 31.68
N ARG A 110 104.25 -97.81 30.83
CA ARG A 110 104.20 -98.06 29.36
C ARG A 110 104.71 -99.44 28.95
N ALA A 111 105.60 -100.05 29.74
CA ALA A 111 106.15 -101.39 29.52
C ALA A 111 105.24 -102.49 30.10
N ARG A 112 104.23 -102.14 30.89
CA ARG A 112 103.03 -102.98 31.08
C ARG A 112 102.39 -103.18 29.71
N VAL A 113 102.63 -104.34 29.12
CA VAL A 113 101.91 -104.78 27.93
C VAL A 113 100.44 -104.94 28.31
N LEU A 114 99.64 -103.94 27.94
CA LEU A 114 98.19 -103.99 28.11
C LEU A 114 97.65 -105.23 27.41
N THR A 115 96.75 -105.96 28.07
CA THR A 115 96.08 -107.10 27.42
C THR A 115 95.23 -106.61 26.24
N LYS A 116 94.86 -107.50 25.31
CA LYS A 116 93.98 -107.14 24.18
C LYS A 116 92.71 -106.46 24.69
N GLU A 117 92.09 -107.03 25.73
CA GLU A 117 90.91 -106.49 26.40
C GLU A 117 91.13 -105.10 27.01
N GLU A 118 92.26 -104.84 27.67
CA GLU A 118 92.54 -103.51 28.24
C GLU A 118 92.67 -102.44 27.15
N ARG A 119 93.26 -102.82 26.00
CA ARG A 119 93.36 -101.95 24.82
C ARG A 119 92.02 -101.76 24.12
N GLU A 120 91.20 -102.82 24.03
CA GLU A 120 89.86 -102.77 23.46
C GLU A 120 88.92 -101.92 24.31
N ARG A 121 88.94 -102.07 25.64
CA ARG A 121 88.21 -101.21 26.59
C ARG A 121 88.60 -99.74 26.48
N ALA A 122 89.89 -99.42 26.32
CA ALA A 122 90.33 -98.05 26.08
C ALA A 122 89.86 -97.49 24.72
N VAL A 123 89.77 -98.32 23.68
CA VAL A 123 89.23 -97.92 22.38
C VAL A 123 87.70 -97.80 22.40
N GLN A 124 87.00 -98.61 23.21
CA GLN A 124 85.56 -98.51 23.46
C GLN A 124 85.21 -97.19 24.15
N ALA A 125 85.87 -96.86 25.28
CA ALA A 125 85.66 -95.59 25.97
C ALA A 125 85.86 -94.36 25.06
N VAL A 126 86.92 -94.35 24.24
CA VAL A 126 87.20 -93.25 23.28
C VAL A 126 86.24 -93.24 22.08
N LYS A 127 85.49 -94.31 21.82
CA LYS A 127 84.34 -94.31 20.89
C LYS A 127 83.10 -93.78 21.57
N GLU A 128 82.76 -94.28 22.76
CA GLU A 128 81.60 -93.87 23.56
C GLU A 128 81.62 -92.35 23.84
N GLU A 129 82.79 -91.78 24.18
CA GLU A 129 82.98 -90.32 24.32
C GLU A 129 82.67 -89.55 23.02
N LYS A 130 83.02 -90.11 21.86
CA LYS A 130 82.80 -89.45 20.55
C LYS A 130 81.37 -89.63 20.05
N GLU A 131 80.80 -90.80 20.25
CA GLU A 131 79.42 -91.13 19.92
C GLU A 131 78.47 -90.27 20.77
N GLY A 132 78.70 -90.19 22.09
CA GLY A 132 77.98 -89.26 22.97
C GLY A 132 78.16 -87.77 22.60
N ALA A 133 79.35 -87.36 22.15
CA ALA A 133 79.56 -85.99 21.66
C ALA A 133 78.83 -85.68 20.34
N ILE A 134 78.76 -86.67 19.43
CA ILE A 134 78.01 -86.60 18.17
C ILE A 134 76.50 -86.59 18.43
N ASP A 135 76.01 -87.43 19.34
CA ASP A 135 74.58 -87.52 19.65
C ASP A 135 74.10 -86.28 20.40
N ALA A 136 74.85 -85.75 21.36
CA ALA A 136 74.57 -84.44 21.93
C ALA A 136 74.56 -83.32 20.86
N ALA A 137 75.36 -83.42 19.80
CA ALA A 137 75.28 -82.48 18.66
C ALA A 137 74.04 -82.71 17.78
N ASN A 138 73.65 -83.97 17.55
CA ASN A 138 72.42 -84.34 16.83
C ASN A 138 71.15 -83.91 17.56
N GLU A 139 71.08 -84.10 18.88
CA GLU A 139 70.01 -83.62 19.75
C GLU A 139 69.85 -82.11 19.65
N ARG A 140 70.94 -81.34 19.84
CA ARG A 140 70.95 -79.88 19.68
C ARG A 140 70.48 -79.47 18.28
N LYS A 141 70.93 -80.16 17.22
CA LYS A 141 70.51 -79.92 15.83
C LYS A 141 69.03 -80.20 15.62
N ASN A 142 68.48 -81.26 16.21
CA ASN A 142 67.07 -81.63 16.09
C ASN A 142 66.16 -80.74 16.92
N TYR A 143 66.57 -80.33 18.13
CA TYR A 143 65.89 -79.34 18.96
C TYR A 143 65.80 -77.98 18.26
N MET A 144 66.88 -77.53 17.59
CA MET A 144 66.86 -76.29 16.81
C MET A 144 65.96 -76.39 15.57
N LYS A 145 65.94 -77.53 14.85
CA LYS A 145 64.95 -77.78 13.77
C LYS A 145 63.51 -77.72 14.30
N GLN A 146 63.22 -78.34 15.44
CA GLN A 146 61.89 -78.31 16.05
C GLN A 146 61.48 -76.88 16.42
N LYS A 147 62.39 -76.10 17.03
CA LYS A 147 62.17 -74.68 17.29
C LYS A 147 61.95 -73.85 16.01
N GLU A 148 62.65 -74.12 14.92
CA GLU A 148 62.41 -73.43 13.64
C GLU A 148 61.07 -73.84 12.99
N MET A 149 60.67 -75.11 13.07
CA MET A 149 59.34 -75.55 12.63
C MET A 149 58.21 -74.91 13.47
N LEU A 150 58.42 -74.72 14.78
CA LEU A 150 57.50 -73.96 15.63
C LEU A 150 57.53 -72.46 15.29
N ARG A 151 58.70 -71.87 15.02
CA ARG A 151 58.82 -70.47 14.60
C ARG A 151 58.01 -70.22 13.32
N ARG A 152 58.12 -71.08 12.31
CA ARG A 152 57.37 -70.97 11.04
C ARG A 152 55.87 -71.20 11.17
N LYS A 153 55.43 -72.01 12.14
CA LYS A 153 53.99 -72.20 12.44
C LYS A 153 53.38 -71.05 13.24
N ASN A 154 54.19 -70.38 14.04
CA ASN A 154 53.82 -69.23 14.86
C ASN A 154 54.29 -67.91 14.22
N GLU A 155 54.72 -67.96 12.96
CA GLU A 155 55.06 -66.79 12.15
C GLU A 155 53.74 -66.09 11.86
N LYS A 156 53.63 -64.81 12.24
CA LYS A 156 52.41 -64.05 11.97
C LYS A 156 52.23 -63.94 10.47
N LEU A 157 50.98 -63.99 10.03
CA LEU A 157 50.64 -63.71 8.65
C LEU A 157 51.09 -62.28 8.33
N SER A 158 51.50 -62.06 7.08
CA SER A 158 51.80 -60.71 6.60
C SER A 158 50.54 -59.84 6.65
N ASP A 159 50.67 -58.53 6.89
CA ASP A 159 49.53 -57.60 6.90
C ASP A 159 48.67 -57.71 5.62
N LEU A 160 49.30 -58.04 4.49
CA LEU A 160 48.65 -58.30 3.19
C LEU A 160 47.87 -59.63 3.16
N GLU A 161 48.33 -60.65 3.88
CA GLU A 161 47.65 -61.94 4.03
C GLU A 161 46.51 -61.84 5.04
N GLU A 162 46.68 -61.09 6.14
CA GLU A 162 45.58 -60.79 7.07
C GLU A 162 44.48 -59.97 6.39
N GLU A 163 44.83 -58.95 5.58
CA GLU A 163 43.82 -58.21 4.79
C GLU A 163 43.16 -59.11 3.74
N ALA A 164 43.91 -59.99 3.07
CA ALA A 164 43.35 -60.96 2.14
C ALA A 164 42.38 -61.94 2.82
N GLN A 165 42.69 -62.40 4.05
CA GLN A 165 41.77 -63.21 4.84
C GLN A 165 40.53 -62.44 5.27
N GLN A 166 40.64 -61.20 5.76
CA GLN A 166 39.49 -60.38 6.12
C GLN A 166 38.57 -60.13 4.91
N ARG A 167 39.15 -59.80 3.75
CA ARG A 167 38.41 -59.65 2.48
C ARG A 167 37.73 -60.96 2.08
N ALA A 168 38.40 -62.11 2.17
CA ALA A 168 37.83 -63.42 1.86
C ALA A 168 36.71 -63.82 2.83
N GLN A 169 36.87 -63.57 4.13
CA GLN A 169 35.85 -63.80 5.15
C GLN A 169 34.62 -62.92 4.93
N TYR A 170 34.81 -61.63 4.66
CA TYR A 170 33.70 -60.72 4.31
C TYR A 170 32.97 -61.17 3.04
N LEU A 171 33.69 -61.62 2.01
CA LEU A 171 33.11 -62.10 0.76
C LEU A 171 32.32 -63.41 0.97
N LEU A 172 32.83 -64.33 1.80
CA LEU A 172 32.13 -65.54 2.23
C LEU A 172 30.89 -65.24 3.09
N GLN A 173 30.99 -64.32 4.05
CA GLN A 173 29.87 -63.86 4.87
C GLN A 173 28.78 -63.24 3.99
N ARG A 174 29.15 -62.36 3.05
CA ARG A 174 28.22 -61.75 2.09
C ARG A 174 27.60 -62.77 1.14
N ALA A 175 28.35 -63.78 0.68
CA ALA A 175 27.80 -64.88 -0.09
C ALA A 175 26.76 -65.67 0.72
N ASN A 176 27.04 -65.92 2.00
CA ASN A 176 26.10 -66.56 2.91
C ASN A 176 24.86 -65.69 3.16
N THR A 177 24.97 -64.38 3.44
CA THR A 177 23.79 -63.52 3.64
C THR A 177 22.91 -63.45 2.40
N MET A 178 23.50 -63.29 1.20
CA MET A 178 22.74 -63.33 -0.07
C MET A 178 22.07 -64.68 -0.30
N ARG A 179 22.63 -65.79 0.21
CA ARG A 179 21.98 -67.12 0.17
C ARG A 179 20.81 -67.19 1.15
N MET A 180 20.98 -66.72 2.39
CA MET A 180 19.90 -66.66 3.39
C MET A 180 18.75 -65.73 2.92
N GLU A 181 19.06 -64.58 2.32
CA GLU A 181 18.08 -63.65 1.73
C GLU A 181 17.26 -64.27 0.59
N GLN A 182 17.77 -65.33 -0.05
CA GLN A 182 17.05 -66.12 -1.06
C GLN A 182 16.16 -67.21 -0.45
N GLU A 183 16.22 -67.49 0.85
CA GLU A 183 15.34 -68.48 1.50
C GLU A 183 13.94 -67.87 1.71
N ASP A 184 12.87 -68.56 1.28
CA ASP A 184 11.52 -67.98 1.17
C ASP A 184 10.90 -67.56 2.52
N GLU A 185 11.36 -68.13 3.62
CA GLU A 185 10.99 -67.70 4.98
C GLU A 185 11.54 -66.30 5.28
N ILE A 186 12.80 -66.04 4.92
CA ILE A 186 13.45 -64.73 5.09
C ILE A 186 12.84 -63.71 4.12
N LYS A 187 12.43 -64.10 2.92
CA LYS A 187 11.62 -63.23 2.04
C LYS A 187 10.30 -62.79 2.69
N LYS A 188 9.53 -63.73 3.27
CA LYS A 188 8.26 -63.44 3.96
C LYS A 188 8.46 -62.57 5.21
N LEU A 189 9.54 -62.80 5.96
CA LEU A 189 9.91 -61.96 7.10
C LEU A 189 10.29 -60.54 6.63
N ASN A 190 11.05 -60.40 5.54
CA ASN A 190 11.37 -59.09 4.95
C ASN A 190 10.13 -58.35 4.42
N GLU A 191 9.17 -59.06 3.83
CA GLU A 191 7.86 -58.52 3.46
C GLU A 191 7.07 -58.02 4.68
N MET A 192 7.03 -58.80 5.76
CA MET A 192 6.39 -58.40 7.02
C MET A 192 7.08 -57.21 7.69
N ILE A 193 8.41 -57.14 7.64
CA ILE A 193 9.22 -56.01 8.13
C ILE A 193 8.98 -54.75 7.28
N LEU A 194 8.80 -54.89 5.95
CA LEU A 194 8.44 -53.78 5.08
C LEU A 194 7.00 -53.31 5.37
N SER A 195 6.05 -54.26 5.50
CA SER A 195 4.66 -53.97 5.84
C SER A 195 4.52 -53.23 7.17
N THR A 196 5.21 -53.67 8.23
CA THR A 196 5.18 -52.99 9.54
C THR A 196 5.81 -51.59 9.50
N LYS A 197 6.90 -51.38 8.73
CA LYS A 197 7.44 -50.03 8.46
C LYS A 197 6.42 -49.14 7.74
N CYS A 198 5.73 -49.66 6.72
CA CYS A 198 4.70 -48.92 5.99
C CYS A 198 3.48 -48.57 6.87
N HIS A 199 3.10 -49.44 7.83
CA HIS A 199 2.06 -49.12 8.81
C HIS A 199 2.52 -48.03 9.78
N ALA A 200 3.71 -48.14 10.38
CA ALA A 200 4.24 -47.11 11.28
C ALA A 200 4.33 -45.72 10.63
N ILE A 201 4.71 -45.65 9.34
CA ILE A 201 4.72 -44.39 8.55
C ILE A 201 3.29 -43.89 8.33
N ARG A 202 2.34 -44.76 7.96
CA ARG A 202 0.93 -44.39 7.76
C ARG A 202 0.28 -43.88 9.04
N ASP A 203 0.55 -44.52 10.16
CA ASP A 203 -0.02 -44.14 11.46
C ASP A 203 0.51 -42.77 11.91
N ALA A 204 1.81 -42.50 11.70
CA ALA A 204 2.38 -41.17 11.88
C ALA A 204 1.71 -40.11 10.96
N GLN A 205 1.50 -40.41 9.68
CA GLN A 205 0.79 -39.51 8.74
C GLN A 205 -0.68 -39.28 9.12
N ILE A 206 -1.37 -40.27 9.70
CA ILE A 206 -2.74 -40.13 10.20
C ILE A 206 -2.77 -39.17 11.40
N LEU A 207 -1.80 -39.28 12.32
CA LEU A 207 -1.65 -38.37 13.45
C LEU A 207 -1.29 -36.95 13.00
N GLU A 208 -0.32 -36.80 12.09
CA GLU A 208 0.08 -35.53 11.47
C GLU A 208 -1.11 -34.81 10.81
N ARG A 209 -1.84 -35.52 9.93
CA ARG A 209 -3.07 -34.98 9.32
C ARG A 209 -4.13 -34.61 10.37
N GLY A 210 -4.21 -35.37 11.46
CA GLY A 210 -5.10 -35.10 12.60
C GLY A 210 -4.69 -33.90 13.45
N LEU A 211 -3.43 -33.47 13.42
CA LEU A 211 -2.95 -32.23 14.03
C LEU A 211 -3.20 -31.04 13.10
N ILE A 212 -2.79 -31.14 11.83
CA ILE A 212 -3.04 -30.11 10.81
C ILE A 212 -4.54 -29.78 10.72
N SER A 213 -5.41 -30.80 10.77
CA SER A 213 -6.87 -30.59 10.74
C SER A 213 -7.43 -29.89 11.99
N LYS A 214 -6.71 -29.88 13.12
CA LYS A 214 -7.09 -29.11 14.32
C LYS A 214 -6.57 -27.69 14.23
N GLU A 215 -5.31 -27.52 13.85
CA GLU A 215 -4.67 -26.21 13.68
C GLU A 215 -5.43 -25.34 12.66
N LEU A 216 -5.82 -25.93 11.52
CA LEU A 216 -6.70 -25.27 10.54
C LEU A 216 -8.06 -24.90 11.17
N ALA A 217 -8.72 -25.82 11.86
CA ALA A 217 -10.00 -25.57 12.51
C ALA A 217 -9.92 -24.63 13.74
N GLU A 218 -8.72 -24.28 14.22
CA GLU A 218 -8.49 -23.27 15.26
C GLU A 218 -8.24 -21.90 14.64
N GLU A 219 -7.46 -21.81 13.55
CA GLU A 219 -7.29 -20.57 12.78
C GLU A 219 -8.58 -20.15 12.07
N GLU A 220 -9.38 -21.09 11.53
CA GLU A 220 -10.72 -20.81 10.99
C GLU A 220 -11.61 -20.12 12.03
N LYS A 221 -11.70 -20.67 13.26
CA LYS A 221 -12.47 -20.04 14.36
C LYS A 221 -11.95 -18.66 14.75
N ARG A 222 -10.64 -18.44 14.65
CA ARG A 222 -10.00 -17.15 14.93
C ARG A 222 -10.30 -16.12 13.84
N LEU A 223 -10.35 -16.54 12.57
CA LEU A 223 -10.79 -15.72 11.45
C LEU A 223 -12.29 -15.41 11.54
N ASP A 224 -13.14 -16.36 11.89
CA ASP A 224 -14.57 -16.13 12.14
C ASP A 224 -14.81 -15.09 13.24
N GLN A 225 -14.07 -15.18 14.35
CA GLN A 225 -14.10 -14.18 15.43
C GLN A 225 -13.64 -12.79 14.95
N MET A 226 -12.62 -12.73 14.09
CA MET A 226 -12.15 -11.47 13.51
C MET A 226 -13.21 -10.85 12.58
N MET A 227 -13.80 -11.66 11.69
CA MET A 227 -14.87 -11.23 10.78
C MET A 227 -16.13 -10.78 11.53
N GLU A 228 -16.53 -11.46 12.61
CA GLU A 228 -17.66 -11.04 13.43
C GLU A 228 -17.38 -9.72 14.17
N VAL A 229 -16.16 -9.52 14.68
CA VAL A 229 -15.74 -8.23 15.27
C VAL A 229 -15.73 -7.11 14.21
N GLU A 230 -15.34 -7.39 12.97
CA GLU A 230 -15.43 -6.41 11.87
C GLU A 230 -16.87 -6.13 11.46
N ARG A 231 -17.74 -7.14 11.39
CA ARG A 231 -19.18 -6.98 11.15
C ARG A 231 -19.83 -6.11 12.24
N GLN A 232 -19.49 -6.33 13.51
CA GLN A 232 -19.99 -5.51 14.62
C GLN A 232 -19.47 -4.06 14.57
N LYS A 233 -18.21 -3.84 14.17
CA LYS A 233 -17.67 -2.48 13.94
C LYS A 233 -18.42 -1.78 12.80
N ALA A 234 -18.63 -2.47 11.68
CA ALA A 234 -19.33 -1.92 10.52
C ALA A 234 -20.77 -1.50 10.87
N ILE A 235 -21.49 -2.34 11.63
CA ILE A 235 -22.83 -2.02 12.16
C ILE A 235 -22.77 -0.76 13.03
N LYS A 236 -21.87 -0.69 14.01
CA LYS A 236 -21.73 0.50 14.88
C LYS A 236 -21.43 1.78 14.09
N THR A 237 -20.52 1.73 13.13
CA THR A 237 -20.23 2.91 12.28
C THR A 237 -21.43 3.32 11.41
N GLN A 238 -22.27 2.37 10.99
CA GLN A 238 -23.51 2.66 10.27
C GLN A 238 -24.59 3.24 11.20
N GLU A 239 -24.70 2.74 12.43
CA GLU A 239 -25.58 3.28 13.48
C GLU A 239 -25.18 4.72 13.82
N GLU A 240 -23.90 5.00 14.04
CA GLU A 240 -23.32 6.34 14.26
C GLU A 240 -23.64 7.31 13.11
N ILE A 241 -23.45 6.87 11.85
CA ILE A 241 -23.81 7.66 10.66
C ILE A 241 -25.32 7.95 10.60
N GLU A 242 -26.16 7.00 11.00
CA GLU A 242 -27.61 7.20 11.06
C GLU A 242 -28.04 8.10 12.22
N GLU A 243 -27.38 8.05 13.38
CA GLU A 243 -27.61 9.00 14.47
C GLU A 243 -27.23 10.42 14.08
N MET A 244 -26.07 10.63 13.45
CA MET A 244 -25.68 11.94 12.91
C MET A 244 -26.71 12.45 11.89
N ARG A 245 -27.18 11.61 10.96
CA ARG A 245 -28.27 11.96 10.02
C ARG A 245 -29.62 12.23 10.69
N LYS A 246 -29.93 11.59 11.83
CA LYS A 246 -31.13 11.89 12.63
C LYS A 246 -30.99 13.26 13.31
N LEU A 247 -29.82 13.57 13.89
CA LEU A 247 -29.52 14.87 14.50
C LEU A 247 -29.53 16.01 13.47
N GLU A 248 -28.99 15.81 12.27
CA GLU A 248 -29.07 16.78 11.16
C GLU A 248 -30.52 17.08 10.75
N LYS A 249 -31.37 16.04 10.63
CA LYS A 249 -32.80 16.21 10.34
C LYS A 249 -33.54 16.96 11.46
N ILE A 250 -33.20 16.69 12.73
CA ILE A 250 -33.76 17.43 13.88
C ILE A 250 -33.33 18.90 13.84
N ARG A 251 -32.05 19.18 13.57
CA ARG A 251 -31.52 20.55 13.43
C ARG A 251 -32.19 21.30 12.25
N GLY A 252 -32.39 20.64 11.11
CA GLY A 252 -33.14 21.17 9.98
C GLY A 252 -34.59 21.49 10.33
N LYS A 253 -35.30 20.56 11.00
CA LYS A 253 -36.66 20.79 11.50
C LYS A 253 -36.74 22.00 12.44
N LEU A 254 -35.81 22.12 13.39
CA LEU A 254 -35.76 23.26 14.32
C LEU A 254 -35.52 24.59 13.59
N HIS A 255 -34.69 24.61 12.54
CA HIS A 255 -34.50 25.82 11.74
C HIS A 255 -35.76 26.21 10.96
N ILE A 256 -36.48 25.24 10.39
CA ILE A 256 -37.75 25.48 9.69
C ILE A 256 -38.83 25.97 10.67
N ILE A 257 -38.90 25.41 11.89
CA ILE A 257 -39.81 25.91 12.94
C ILE A 257 -39.49 27.38 13.25
N LYS A 258 -38.22 27.74 13.48
CA LYS A 258 -37.86 29.14 13.71
C LYS A 258 -38.22 30.04 12.53
N GLN A 259 -38.02 29.59 11.28
CA GLN A 259 -38.42 30.35 10.10
C GLN A 259 -39.94 30.58 10.03
N MET A 260 -40.76 29.63 10.50
CA MET A 260 -42.21 29.84 10.62
C MET A 260 -42.56 30.84 11.73
N GLU A 261 -41.90 30.76 12.89
CA GLU A 261 -42.06 31.71 14.01
C GLU A 261 -41.64 33.14 13.60
N ASP A 262 -40.48 33.30 12.93
CA ASP A 262 -39.97 34.57 12.41
C ASP A 262 -40.93 35.17 11.35
N ASN A 263 -41.51 34.34 10.48
CA ASN A 263 -42.51 34.75 9.47
C ASN A 263 -43.88 35.11 10.08
N GLU A 264 -44.33 34.39 11.11
CA GLU A 264 -45.56 34.67 11.82
C GLU A 264 -45.48 36.01 12.57
N GLN A 265 -44.36 36.27 13.26
CA GLN A 265 -44.06 37.58 13.86
C GLN A 265 -44.02 38.71 12.82
N SER A 266 -43.38 38.47 11.67
CA SER A 266 -43.34 39.45 10.57
C SER A 266 -44.74 39.77 10.04
N ARG A 267 -45.59 38.75 9.87
CA ARG A 267 -46.98 38.94 9.44
C ARG A 267 -47.82 39.70 10.48
N ILE A 268 -47.64 39.42 11.78
CA ILE A 268 -48.33 40.16 12.85
C ILE A 268 -47.95 41.65 12.79
N LEU A 269 -46.66 41.96 12.60
CA LEU A 269 -46.19 43.35 12.44
C LEU A 269 -46.76 44.03 11.18
N GLU A 270 -46.91 43.31 10.06
CA GLU A 270 -47.60 43.82 8.86
C GLU A 270 -49.12 44.03 9.07
N GLU A 271 -49.76 43.24 9.92
CA GLU A 271 -51.16 43.41 10.30
C GLU A 271 -51.33 44.62 11.24
N GLU A 272 -50.46 44.77 12.25
CA GLU A 272 -50.42 45.96 13.11
C GLU A 272 -50.11 47.26 12.36
N GLN A 273 -49.24 47.22 11.34
CA GLN A 273 -48.96 48.39 10.49
C GLN A 273 -50.18 48.78 9.63
N ARG A 274 -50.85 47.81 9.01
CA ARG A 274 -52.07 48.08 8.23
C ARG A 274 -53.22 48.60 9.09
N ASP A 275 -53.35 48.13 10.32
CA ASP A 275 -54.35 48.66 11.26
C ASP A 275 -54.02 50.09 11.70
N GLN A 276 -52.73 50.45 11.85
CA GLN A 276 -52.29 51.83 12.12
C GLN A 276 -52.54 52.75 10.91
N GLU A 277 -52.23 52.32 9.69
CA GLU A 277 -52.52 53.07 8.46
C GLU A 277 -54.03 53.27 8.27
N ALA A 278 -54.84 52.24 8.53
CA ALA A 278 -56.30 52.32 8.48
C ALA A 278 -56.85 53.32 9.52
N GLN A 279 -56.32 53.33 10.75
CA GLN A 279 -56.70 54.30 11.78
C GLN A 279 -56.32 55.73 11.39
N GLN A 280 -55.13 55.97 10.83
CA GLN A 280 -54.71 57.28 10.34
C GLN A 280 -55.59 57.76 9.18
N MET A 281 -55.94 56.88 8.25
CA MET A 281 -56.82 57.22 7.12
C MET A 281 -58.27 57.45 7.54
N LEU A 282 -58.76 56.79 8.59
CA LEU A 282 -60.05 57.09 9.22
C LEU A 282 -60.03 58.48 9.89
N GLN A 283 -58.98 58.81 10.64
CA GLN A 283 -58.81 60.13 11.25
C GLN A 283 -58.77 61.25 10.19
N PHE A 284 -57.99 61.06 9.12
CA PHE A 284 -57.94 62.02 8.01
C PHE A 284 -59.29 62.19 7.29
N LEU A 285 -60.07 61.11 7.15
CA LEU A 285 -61.42 61.18 6.59
C LEU A 285 -62.41 61.90 7.54
N GLU A 286 -62.28 61.72 8.84
CA GLU A 286 -63.06 62.44 9.85
C GLU A 286 -62.71 63.94 9.86
N GLU A 287 -61.43 64.29 9.79
CA GLU A 287 -60.96 65.68 9.65
C GLU A 287 -61.54 66.33 8.39
N LEU A 288 -61.45 65.66 7.23
CA LEU A 288 -61.99 66.15 5.96
C LEU A 288 -63.52 66.32 6.01
N GLN A 289 -64.26 65.38 6.58
CA GLN A 289 -65.70 65.53 6.81
C GLN A 289 -66.01 66.73 7.71
N MET A 290 -65.22 66.95 8.76
CA MET A 290 -65.37 68.10 9.65
C MET A 290 -64.97 69.42 8.99
N GLU A 291 -64.15 69.43 7.94
CA GLU A 291 -63.92 70.60 7.09
C GLU A 291 -65.09 70.84 6.12
N ASP A 292 -65.58 69.80 5.43
CA ASP A 292 -66.77 69.87 4.58
C ASP A 292 -68.00 70.38 5.35
N TYR A 293 -68.20 69.94 6.60
CA TYR A 293 -69.27 70.45 7.46
C TYR A 293 -69.11 71.96 7.74
N LYS A 294 -67.92 72.42 8.13
CA LYS A 294 -67.65 73.85 8.37
C LYS A 294 -67.86 74.68 7.11
N ASP A 295 -67.46 74.17 5.95
CA ASP A 295 -67.62 74.85 4.67
C ASP A 295 -69.08 74.89 4.20
N MET A 296 -69.85 73.84 4.49
CA MET A 296 -71.30 73.85 4.30
C MET A 296 -72.03 74.77 5.29
N GLU A 297 -71.48 75.03 6.48
CA GLU A 297 -71.98 76.05 7.40
C GLU A 297 -71.66 77.47 6.92
N LYS A 298 -70.41 77.75 6.48
CA LYS A 298 -70.04 79.03 5.84
C LYS A 298 -70.95 79.34 4.66
N LYS A 299 -71.11 78.40 3.72
CA LYS A 299 -71.97 78.56 2.53
C LYS A 299 -73.44 78.83 2.90
N LYS A 300 -73.94 78.28 4.01
CA LYS A 300 -75.28 78.62 4.54
C LYS A 300 -75.33 80.02 5.15
N GLN A 301 -74.30 80.45 5.87
CA GLN A 301 -74.19 81.80 6.43
C GLN A 301 -74.12 82.85 5.31
N GLU A 302 -73.22 82.69 4.35
CA GLU A 302 -73.12 83.51 3.13
C GLU A 302 -74.46 83.56 2.37
N GLN A 303 -75.14 82.42 2.19
CA GLN A 303 -76.44 82.37 1.55
C GLN A 303 -77.54 83.11 2.33
N LEU A 304 -77.47 83.14 3.66
CA LEU A 304 -78.39 83.92 4.51
C LEU A 304 -78.09 85.42 4.43
N GLU A 305 -76.82 85.82 4.45
CA GLU A 305 -76.39 87.22 4.29
C GLU A 305 -76.80 87.78 2.92
N ILE A 306 -76.54 87.03 1.84
CA ILE A 306 -76.97 87.38 0.48
C ILE A 306 -78.51 87.45 0.40
N GLN A 307 -79.24 86.55 1.06
CA GLN A 307 -80.70 86.66 1.15
C GLN A 307 -81.17 87.90 1.91
N GLU A 308 -80.48 88.34 2.96
CA GLU A 308 -80.77 89.60 3.63
C GLU A 308 -80.47 90.82 2.75
N GLU A 309 -79.33 90.84 2.07
CA GLU A 309 -78.98 91.93 1.16
C GLU A 309 -80.00 92.04 0.01
N ILE A 310 -80.38 90.92 -0.61
CA ILE A 310 -81.45 90.89 -1.63
C ILE A 310 -82.78 91.41 -1.07
N LYS A 311 -83.15 91.07 0.18
CA LYS A 311 -84.37 91.62 0.83
C LYS A 311 -84.26 93.13 1.03
N ARG A 312 -83.10 93.64 1.46
CA ARG A 312 -82.83 95.09 1.65
C ARG A 312 -82.90 95.84 0.31
N ILE A 313 -82.20 95.35 -0.72
CA ILE A 313 -82.20 95.93 -2.08
C ILE A 313 -83.60 95.90 -2.70
N ASN A 314 -84.36 94.83 -2.55
CA ASN A 314 -85.74 94.76 -3.04
C ASN A 314 -86.68 95.75 -2.32
N ALA A 315 -86.52 95.93 -1.00
CA ALA A 315 -87.28 96.93 -0.24
C ALA A 315 -86.93 98.36 -0.67
N GLU A 316 -85.66 98.66 -0.97
CA GLU A 316 -85.26 99.93 -1.57
C GLU A 316 -85.80 100.13 -2.99
N ASN A 317 -85.80 99.08 -3.81
CA ASN A 317 -86.30 99.15 -5.19
C ASN A 317 -87.82 99.37 -5.23
N GLU A 318 -88.60 98.76 -4.34
CA GLU A 318 -90.04 99.10 -4.21
C GLU A 318 -90.25 100.53 -3.70
N LYS A 319 -89.43 101.06 -2.78
CA LYS A 319 -89.48 102.49 -2.40
C LYS A 319 -89.22 103.40 -3.60
N LYS A 320 -88.11 103.21 -4.31
CA LYS A 320 -87.74 103.98 -5.51
C LYS A 320 -88.79 103.87 -6.63
N LYS A 321 -89.51 102.75 -6.71
CA LYS A 321 -90.61 102.49 -7.64
C LYS A 321 -91.93 103.15 -7.21
N LEU A 322 -92.18 103.32 -5.91
CA LEU A 322 -93.27 104.14 -5.39
C LEU A 322 -92.98 105.63 -5.63
N GLU A 323 -91.78 106.10 -5.32
CA GLU A 323 -91.32 107.47 -5.59
C GLU A 323 -91.45 107.84 -7.07
N ARG A 324 -91.06 106.94 -8.00
CA ARG A 324 -91.29 107.13 -9.44
C ARG A 324 -92.77 107.23 -9.79
N LYS A 325 -93.64 106.36 -9.25
CA LYS A 325 -95.09 106.43 -9.48
C LYS A 325 -95.73 107.73 -8.96
N GLU A 326 -95.19 108.31 -7.89
CA GLU A 326 -95.63 109.61 -7.40
C GLU A 326 -95.13 110.75 -8.30
N GLN A 327 -93.90 110.68 -8.80
CA GLN A 327 -93.38 111.63 -9.80
C GLN A 327 -94.14 111.54 -11.14
N GLU A 328 -94.48 110.33 -11.60
CA GLU A 328 -95.33 110.07 -12.78
C GLU A 328 -96.72 110.69 -12.57
N ARG A 329 -97.39 110.42 -11.44
CA ARG A 329 -98.68 111.06 -11.10
C ARG A 329 -98.60 112.58 -11.07
N LEU A 330 -97.53 113.16 -10.54
CA LEU A 330 -97.32 114.61 -10.52
C LEU A 330 -97.04 115.19 -11.91
N ALA A 331 -96.43 114.40 -12.82
CA ALA A 331 -96.26 114.77 -14.22
C ALA A 331 -97.60 114.69 -14.98
N ASP A 332 -98.36 113.61 -14.81
CA ASP A 332 -99.69 113.42 -15.41
C ASP A 332 -100.67 114.53 -15.00
N LEU A 333 -100.67 114.93 -13.73
CA LEU A 333 -101.47 116.07 -13.25
C LEU A 333 -101.09 117.38 -13.96
N ARG A 334 -99.79 117.66 -14.15
CA ARG A 334 -99.32 118.84 -14.91
C ARG A 334 -99.71 118.77 -16.39
N VAL A 335 -99.71 117.57 -16.99
CA VAL A 335 -100.18 117.35 -18.37
C VAL A 335 -101.69 117.56 -18.48
N LEU A 336 -102.48 117.12 -17.50
CA LEU A 336 -103.92 117.37 -17.40
C LEU A 336 -104.24 118.87 -17.22
N GLU A 337 -103.47 119.59 -16.40
CA GLU A 337 -103.58 121.04 -16.25
C GLU A 337 -103.23 121.78 -17.55
N TYR A 338 -102.11 121.41 -18.20
CA TYR A 338 -101.68 122.01 -19.46
C TYR A 338 -102.67 121.75 -20.61
N THR A 339 -103.18 120.52 -20.74
CA THR A 339 -104.20 120.18 -21.75
C THR A 339 -105.53 120.88 -21.49
N LYS A 340 -105.97 121.01 -20.23
CA LYS A 340 -107.13 121.83 -19.85
C LYS A 340 -106.94 123.31 -20.22
N GLN A 341 -105.75 123.88 -19.97
CA GLN A 341 -105.40 125.25 -20.39
C GLN A 341 -105.26 125.41 -21.90
N LYS A 342 -104.95 124.34 -22.65
CA LYS A 342 -104.94 124.35 -24.12
C LYS A 342 -106.37 124.34 -24.67
N LEU A 343 -107.21 123.42 -24.18
CA LEU A 343 -108.62 123.30 -24.57
C LEU A 343 -109.43 124.57 -24.27
N ALA A 344 -109.15 125.26 -23.17
CA ALA A 344 -109.77 126.56 -22.86
C ALA A 344 -109.49 127.61 -23.96
N ARG A 345 -108.22 127.77 -24.35
CA ARG A 345 -107.81 128.70 -25.42
C ARG A 345 -108.34 128.31 -26.79
N GLU A 346 -108.45 127.01 -27.08
CA GLU A 346 -109.04 126.52 -28.33
C GLU A 346 -110.55 126.77 -28.38
N ALA A 347 -111.27 126.59 -27.27
CA ALA A 347 -112.70 126.92 -27.16
C ALA A 347 -112.98 128.43 -27.25
N GLU A 348 -112.11 129.28 -26.67
CA GLU A 348 -112.16 130.74 -26.84
C GLU A 348 -112.00 131.12 -28.33
N TYR A 349 -111.04 130.51 -29.03
CA TYR A 349 -110.78 130.77 -30.45
C TYR A 349 -111.90 130.26 -31.37
N GLU A 350 -112.52 129.12 -31.07
CA GLU A 350 -113.72 128.66 -31.78
C GLU A 350 -114.91 129.61 -31.57
N ALA A 351 -115.12 130.10 -30.34
CA ALA A 351 -116.19 131.05 -30.04
C ALA A 351 -116.01 132.41 -30.73
N GLU A 352 -114.77 132.82 -31.06
CA GLU A 352 -114.51 133.96 -31.94
C GLU A 352 -114.77 133.66 -33.41
N GLN A 353 -114.33 132.50 -33.91
CA GLN A 353 -114.61 132.11 -35.30
C GLN A 353 -116.11 131.92 -35.58
N GLU A 354 -116.90 131.45 -34.61
CA GLU A 354 -118.35 131.37 -34.74
C GLU A 354 -119.00 132.75 -34.95
N LYS A 355 -118.55 133.77 -34.22
CA LYS A 355 -119.07 135.15 -34.38
C LYS A 355 -118.79 135.66 -35.79
N ILE A 356 -117.55 135.49 -36.26
CA ILE A 356 -117.11 135.89 -37.60
C ILE A 356 -117.89 135.13 -38.70
N LYS A 357 -118.21 133.85 -38.51
CA LYS A 357 -119.08 133.08 -39.42
C LYS A 357 -120.52 133.62 -39.43
N LYS A 358 -121.10 133.86 -38.26
CA LYS A 358 -122.48 134.38 -38.07
C LYS A 358 -122.67 135.81 -38.58
N GLU A 359 -121.60 136.59 -38.74
CA GLU A 359 -121.63 137.89 -39.44
C GLU A 359 -121.53 137.71 -40.96
N LYS A 360 -120.62 136.87 -41.46
CA LYS A 360 -120.46 136.59 -42.90
C LYS A 360 -121.71 135.95 -43.52
N GLU A 361 -122.44 135.12 -42.79
CA GLU A 361 -123.73 134.58 -43.27
C GLU A 361 -124.79 135.67 -43.48
N LYS A 362 -124.81 136.74 -42.68
CA LYS A 362 -125.78 137.84 -42.82
C LYS A 362 -125.53 138.66 -44.08
N GLU A 363 -124.26 138.87 -44.45
CA GLU A 363 -123.89 139.46 -45.74
C GLU A 363 -124.27 138.56 -46.93
N VAL A 364 -123.92 137.26 -46.86
CA VAL A 364 -124.19 136.29 -47.94
C VAL A 364 -125.69 136.10 -48.17
N ALA A 365 -126.51 136.11 -47.12
CA ALA A 365 -127.97 136.09 -47.24
C ALA A 365 -128.52 137.31 -48.00
N ARG A 366 -127.97 138.50 -47.73
CA ARG A 366 -128.35 139.76 -48.39
C ARG A 366 -127.98 139.78 -49.88
N LEU A 367 -126.86 139.14 -50.24
CA LEU A 367 -126.43 139.00 -51.64
C LEU A 367 -127.23 137.93 -52.42
N ARG A 368 -127.62 136.81 -51.79
CA ARG A 368 -128.47 135.80 -52.42
C ARG A 368 -129.83 136.36 -52.85
N ALA A 369 -130.49 137.11 -51.98
CA ALA A 369 -131.80 137.71 -52.25
C ALA A 369 -131.79 138.70 -53.44
N LEU A 370 -130.62 139.23 -53.82
CA LEU A 370 -130.46 140.10 -54.99
C LEU A 370 -130.18 139.30 -56.28
N GLN A 371 -129.49 138.15 -56.20
CA GLN A 371 -129.15 137.32 -57.35
C GLN A 371 -130.32 136.46 -57.85
N GLU A 372 -131.21 136.01 -56.95
CA GLU A 372 -132.39 135.22 -57.31
C GLU A 372 -133.32 136.03 -58.23
N ARG A 373 -133.58 137.29 -57.85
CA ARG A 373 -134.36 138.28 -58.60
C ARG A 373 -133.79 138.66 -59.99
N ALA A 374 -132.58 138.23 -60.30
CA ALA A 374 -131.91 138.44 -61.59
C ALA A 374 -131.85 137.18 -62.47
N ARG A 375 -132.23 136.00 -61.96
CA ARG A 375 -132.26 134.74 -62.75
C ARG A 375 -133.59 134.50 -63.46
N ASP A 376 -134.71 134.94 -62.90
CA ASP A 376 -136.03 134.77 -63.52
C ASP A 376 -136.16 135.52 -64.86
N HIS A 377 -135.43 136.63 -65.05
CA HIS A 377 -135.32 137.35 -66.32
C HIS A 377 -134.44 136.64 -67.38
N ARG A 378 -134.04 135.38 -67.17
CA ARG A 378 -133.25 134.59 -68.13
C ARG A 378 -133.91 133.27 -68.56
N ALA A 379 -135.24 133.22 -68.46
CA ALA A 379 -136.05 132.36 -69.31
C ALA A 379 -136.01 132.82 -70.79
N GLU A 380 -136.62 132.04 -71.69
CA GLU A 380 -136.94 132.41 -73.07
C GLU A 380 -135.79 132.67 -74.08
N GLN A 381 -134.87 131.71 -74.30
CA GLN A 381 -134.44 131.25 -75.66
C GLN A 381 -133.40 130.10 -75.69
N VAL A 382 -133.89 128.88 -75.97
CA VAL A 382 -133.48 127.87 -77.00
C VAL A 382 -132.16 128.10 -77.80
N PRO A 383 -131.32 127.09 -78.19
CA PRO A 383 -131.17 125.67 -77.79
C PRO A 383 -129.68 125.23 -77.45
N ALA A 384 -129.41 123.91 -77.41
CA ALA A 384 -128.09 123.25 -77.24
C ALA A 384 -127.41 122.88 -78.61
N PRO A 385 -126.30 122.09 -78.73
CA PRO A 385 -125.40 121.43 -77.75
C PRO A 385 -123.87 121.50 -78.06
N SER A 386 -122.99 120.91 -77.21
CA SER A 386 -121.69 120.26 -77.59
C SER A 386 -120.89 119.67 -76.39
N VAL A 387 -119.77 118.98 -76.69
CA VAL A 387 -118.84 118.16 -75.85
C VAL A 387 -117.38 118.41 -76.36
N PRO A 388 -116.25 117.77 -75.92
CA PRO A 388 -115.88 116.97 -74.72
C PRO A 388 -114.48 117.42 -74.12
N ILE A 389 -113.63 116.48 -73.63
CA ILE A 389 -112.13 116.54 -73.46
C ILE A 389 -111.62 117.33 -72.23
N GLU A 390 -110.68 116.91 -71.36
CA GLU A 390 -109.92 115.64 -71.08
C GLU A 390 -109.01 115.84 -69.81
N THR A 391 -108.00 115.06 -69.34
CA THR A 391 -107.34 113.77 -69.72
C THR A 391 -107.23 112.80 -68.51
N LEU A 392 -106.03 112.49 -67.98
CA LEU A 392 -105.66 111.30 -67.16
C LEU A 392 -104.32 111.48 -66.38
N SER A 393 -104.23 110.96 -65.14
CA SER A 393 -103.05 110.33 -64.48
C SER A 393 -103.45 109.86 -63.05
N THR A 394 -103.10 108.71 -62.43
CA THR A 394 -102.34 107.46 -62.71
C THR A 394 -100.82 107.35 -62.38
N ALA A 395 -100.46 106.76 -61.22
CA ALA A 395 -99.93 105.37 -61.07
C ALA A 395 -98.88 105.07 -59.93
N LYS A 396 -99.16 104.02 -59.14
CA LYS A 396 -98.28 102.88 -58.71
C LYS A 396 -96.93 103.01 -57.93
N ARG A 397 -96.88 102.23 -56.82
CA ARG A 397 -95.84 101.22 -56.37
C ARG A 397 -94.49 101.67 -55.73
N GLY A 398 -93.91 100.73 -54.96
CA GLY A 398 -92.56 100.75 -54.35
C GLY A 398 -92.60 101.02 -52.83
N SER A 399 -92.08 100.26 -51.86
CA SER A 399 -91.18 99.08 -51.71
C SER A 399 -89.66 99.28 -51.93
N ILE A 400 -88.86 99.19 -50.85
CA ILE A 400 -87.57 98.47 -50.67
C ILE A 400 -86.88 98.87 -49.34
N GLN A 401 -85.83 98.14 -48.93
CA GLN A 401 -85.16 98.15 -47.63
C GLN A 401 -83.91 99.07 -47.56
N GLY A 402 -83.40 99.27 -46.33
CA GLY A 402 -82.00 99.59 -46.03
C GLY A 402 -81.84 100.52 -44.82
N SER A 403 -80.80 100.49 -43.97
CA SER A 403 -79.77 99.48 -43.61
C SER A 403 -78.65 100.23 -42.85
N THR A 404 -78.60 100.08 -41.52
CA THR A 404 -77.42 100.26 -40.64
C THR A 404 -77.72 99.57 -39.33
#